data_AF-A0A5M3WEL4-F1
#
_entry.id   AF-A0A5M3WEL4-F1
#
_cell.length_a   1.000
_cell.length_b   1.000
_cell.length_c   1.000
_cell.angle_alpha   90.00
_cell.angle_beta   90.00
_cell.angle_gamma   90.00
#
_symmetry.space_group_name_H-M   'P 1'
#
loop_
_entity.id
_entity.type
_entity.pdbx_description
1 polymer ?
#
loop_
_entity_poly.entity_id
_entity_poly.type
_entity_poly.pdbx_seq_one_letter_code
_entity_poly.pdbx_strand_id
1 'polypeptide(L)'
;MTVMSDPCPCGYDSRTQPITWEDGYALSLHYDKIRKFLDIVVRDNSRWLGVLRCTNCGRLWGEDAISSGQADFHYVYPIAATNPEAWLASAEPLVLPHRRDKSS
;
A
#
# COMPACT_ATOMS: atom_id res chain seq x y z
N MET A 1 9.05 -6.06 -16.35
CA MET A 1 8.98 -4.59 -16.29
C MET A 1 8.86 -4.20 -14.83
N THR A 2 9.92 -3.66 -14.24
CA THR A 2 9.88 -3.17 -12.85
C THR A 2 9.08 -1.88 -12.85
N VAL A 3 7.81 -1.95 -12.44
CA VAL A 3 7.00 -0.76 -12.23
C VAL A 3 7.48 -0.16 -10.91
N MET A 4 8.47 0.73 -10.98
CA MET A 4 8.78 1.62 -9.86
C MET A 4 7.58 2.55 -9.70
N SER A 5 6.76 2.32 -8.68
CA SER A 5 5.68 3.23 -8.34
C SER A 5 6.27 4.52 -7.80
N ASP A 6 6.35 5.54 -8.66
CA ASP A 6 6.82 6.87 -8.27
C ASP A 6 5.99 7.47 -7.12
N PRO A 7 6.62 8.28 -6.25
CA PRO A 7 5.97 8.99 -5.15
C PRO A 7 4.85 9.93 -5.61
N CYS A 8 4.11 10.54 -4.66
CA CYS A 8 3.07 11.51 -5.05
C CYS A 8 3.70 12.66 -5.87
N PRO A 9 3.20 12.98 -7.08
CA PRO A 9 3.67 14.14 -7.85
C PRO A 9 3.50 15.46 -7.09
N CYS A 10 2.58 15.47 -6.13
CA CYS A 10 2.23 16.59 -5.28
C CYS A 10 3.18 16.81 -4.08
N GLY A 11 4.10 15.87 -3.82
CA GLY A 11 4.99 15.90 -2.67
C GLY A 11 4.36 15.53 -1.32
N TYR A 12 3.10 15.07 -1.27
CA TYR A 12 2.45 14.72 0.01
C TYR A 12 3.04 13.51 0.72
N ASP A 13 3.54 12.54 -0.04
CA ASP A 13 4.28 11.40 0.49
C ASP A 13 5.24 10.89 -0.58
N SER A 14 6.43 10.48 -0.13
CA SER A 14 7.53 10.03 -0.99
C SER A 14 7.83 8.53 -0.87
N ARG A 15 7.12 7.81 -0.01
CA ARG A 15 7.36 6.41 0.26
C ARG A 15 6.75 5.55 -0.84
N THR A 16 7.48 4.49 -1.18
CA THR A 16 7.12 3.56 -2.24
C THR A 16 6.52 2.29 -1.65
N GLN A 17 6.16 1.35 -2.52
CA GLN A 17 5.76 0.01 -2.12
C GLN A 17 6.81 -0.63 -1.20
N PRO A 18 6.40 -1.24 -0.08
CA PRO A 18 7.34 -1.91 0.82
C PRO A 18 7.90 -3.17 0.19
N ILE A 19 9.18 -3.46 0.47
CA ILE A 19 9.85 -4.69 0.01
C ILE A 19 10.04 -5.66 1.18
N THR A 20 10.20 -5.13 2.41
CA THR A 20 10.40 -5.91 3.63
C THR A 20 9.27 -5.70 4.63
N TRP A 21 9.11 -6.63 5.58
CA TRP A 21 8.14 -6.47 6.66
C TRP A 21 8.37 -5.16 7.44
N GLU A 22 9.62 -4.80 7.71
CA GLU A 22 9.98 -3.56 8.41
C GLU A 22 9.54 -2.31 7.63
N ASP A 23 9.65 -2.32 6.30
CA ASP A 23 9.14 -1.23 5.47
C ASP A 23 7.61 -1.11 5.58
N GLY A 24 6.92 -2.25 5.52
CA GLY A 24 5.47 -2.32 5.67
C GLY A 24 5.00 -1.81 7.04
N TYR A 25 5.69 -2.20 8.11
CA TYR A 25 5.41 -1.70 9.46
C TYR A 25 5.73 -0.21 9.61
N ALA A 26 6.83 0.27 9.05
CA ALA A 26 7.13 1.71 9.05
C ALA A 26 6.06 2.52 8.31
N LEU A 27 5.52 1.98 7.20
CA LEU A 27 4.40 2.59 6.48
C LEU A 27 3.11 2.55 7.31
N SER A 28 2.83 1.49 8.05
CA SER A 28 1.62 1.42 8.87
C SER A 28 1.62 2.45 9.99
N LEU A 29 2.78 2.75 10.58
CA LEU A 29 2.94 3.85 11.53
C LEU A 29 2.72 5.23 10.89
N HIS A 30 2.83 5.33 9.56
CA HIS A 30 2.54 6.55 8.81
C HIS A 30 1.10 6.61 8.28
N TYR A 31 0.38 5.48 8.27
CA TYR A 31 -0.91 5.35 7.61
C TYR A 31 -1.91 6.43 8.05
N ASP A 32 -2.12 6.64 9.35
CA ASP A 32 -3.08 7.64 9.84
C ASP A 32 -2.75 9.08 9.42
N LYS A 33 -1.45 9.38 9.22
CA LYS A 33 -1.01 10.72 8.81
C LYS A 33 -1.34 11.00 7.35
N ILE A 34 -1.22 9.98 6.49
CA ILE A 34 -1.46 10.11 5.05
C ILE A 34 -2.92 9.82 4.67
N ARG A 35 -3.58 8.90 5.39
CA ARG A 35 -4.92 8.38 5.06
C ARG A 35 -5.99 9.47 4.94
N LYS A 36 -5.88 10.54 5.72
CA LYS A 36 -6.78 11.70 5.69
C LYS A 36 -6.73 12.52 4.40
N PHE A 37 -5.69 12.33 3.58
CA PHE A 37 -5.51 12.99 2.28
C PHE A 37 -5.85 12.06 1.10
N LEU A 38 -6.42 10.90 1.39
CA LEU A 38 -6.78 9.87 0.42
C LEU A 38 -8.28 9.60 0.51
N ASP A 39 -8.95 9.50 -0.62
CA ASP A 39 -10.34 9.01 -0.71
C ASP A 39 -10.37 7.58 -1.21
N ILE A 40 -11.26 6.75 -0.64
CA ILE A 40 -11.45 5.37 -1.11
C ILE A 40 -12.11 5.43 -2.49
N VAL A 41 -11.52 4.72 -3.45
CA VAL A 41 -12.10 4.56 -4.78
C VAL A 41 -12.81 3.21 -4.89
N VAL A 42 -12.12 2.13 -4.52
CA VAL A 42 -12.66 0.77 -4.51
C VAL A 42 -11.96 -0.04 -3.43
N ARG A 43 -12.66 -0.99 -2.80
CA ARG A 43 -12.08 -1.84 -1.76
C ARG A 43 -12.63 -3.26 -1.85
N ASP A 44 -11.75 -4.22 -1.59
CA ASP A 44 -12.07 -5.62 -1.40
C ASP A 44 -11.77 -5.98 0.06
N ASN A 45 -12.82 -5.96 0.90
CA ASN A 45 -12.70 -6.27 2.32
C ASN A 45 -12.36 -7.74 2.58
N SER A 46 -12.57 -8.65 1.62
CA SER A 46 -12.25 -10.07 1.80
C SER A 46 -10.75 -10.34 1.71
N ARG A 47 -10.03 -9.51 0.93
CA ARG A 47 -8.57 -9.57 0.74
C ARG A 47 -7.82 -8.46 1.48
N TRP A 48 -8.52 -7.58 2.19
CA TRP A 48 -7.97 -6.40 2.85
C TRP A 48 -7.17 -5.49 1.91
N LEU A 49 -7.61 -5.45 0.64
CA LEU A 49 -7.01 -4.65 -0.42
C LEU A 49 -7.93 -3.49 -0.81
N GLY A 50 -7.33 -2.38 -1.19
CA GLY A 50 -8.08 -1.23 -1.69
C GLY A 50 -7.29 -0.39 -2.67
N VAL A 51 -8.01 0.45 -3.39
CA VAL A 51 -7.44 1.54 -4.17
C VAL A 51 -7.99 2.84 -3.63
N LEU A 52 -7.08 3.73 -3.25
CA LEU A 52 -7.39 5.10 -2.86
C LEU A 52 -6.90 6.09 -3.90
N ARG A 53 -7.36 7.33 -3.78
CA ARG A 53 -6.95 8.45 -4.63
C ARG A 53 -6.53 9.62 -3.75
N CYS A 54 -5.37 10.20 -4.06
CA CYS A 54 -4.95 11.45 -3.44
C CYS A 54 -5.92 12.57 -3.83
N THR A 55 -6.46 13.26 -2.83
CA THR A 55 -7.47 14.32 -3.03
C THR A 55 -6.92 15.56 -3.72
N ASN A 56 -5.59 15.75 -3.73
CA ASN A 56 -4.95 16.92 -4.32
C ASN A 56 -4.47 16.74 -5.76
N CYS A 57 -3.87 15.59 -6.09
CA CYS A 57 -3.31 15.37 -7.44
C CYS A 57 -3.94 14.19 -8.20
N GLY A 58 -4.86 13.45 -7.58
CA GLY A 58 -5.52 12.32 -8.22
C GLY A 58 -4.67 11.06 -8.37
N ARG A 59 -3.41 11.04 -7.90
CA ARG A 59 -2.57 9.82 -7.91
C ARG A 59 -3.28 8.68 -7.18
N LEU A 60 -3.26 7.49 -7.77
CA LEU A 60 -3.80 6.28 -7.16
C LEU A 60 -2.81 5.62 -6.22
N TRP A 61 -3.33 5.07 -5.13
CA TRP A 61 -2.61 4.38 -4.07
C TRP A 61 -3.24 3.02 -3.83
N GLY A 62 -2.42 1.99 -3.65
CA GLY A 62 -2.86 0.70 -3.11
C GLY A 62 -2.94 0.78 -1.59
N GLU A 63 -4.00 0.20 -1.04
CA GLU A 63 -4.13 -0.13 0.37
C GLU A 63 -3.91 -1.63 0.55
N ASP A 64 -3.16 -1.99 1.57
CA ASP A 64 -2.89 -3.38 1.92
C ASP A 64 -2.71 -3.51 3.43
N ALA A 65 -2.66 -4.74 3.94
CA ALA A 65 -2.48 -5.04 5.34
C ALA A 65 -1.45 -6.15 5.54
N ILE A 66 -0.61 -6.01 6.56
CA ILE A 66 0.21 -7.12 7.06
C ILE A 66 -0.41 -7.59 8.37
N SER A 67 -0.74 -8.88 8.44
CA SER A 67 -1.13 -9.50 9.69
C SER A 67 0.10 -10.02 10.43
N SER A 68 0.21 -9.68 11.70
CA SER A 68 1.19 -10.27 12.62
C SER A 68 0.65 -11.48 13.38
N GLY A 69 -0.60 -11.89 13.10
CA GLY A 69 -1.35 -12.90 13.86
C GLY A 69 -1.92 -12.41 15.20
N GLN A 70 -1.43 -11.27 15.72
CA GLN A 70 -1.98 -10.61 16.91
C GLN A 70 -2.65 -9.26 16.59
N ALA A 71 -2.16 -8.59 15.55
CA ALA A 71 -2.70 -7.32 15.06
C ALA A 71 -2.50 -7.21 13.54
N ASP A 72 -3.42 -6.52 12.89
CA ASP A 72 -3.37 -6.18 11.47
C ASP A 72 -2.88 -4.74 11.31
N PHE A 73 -1.90 -4.56 10.44
CA PHE A 73 -1.25 -3.29 10.18
C PHE A 73 -1.55 -2.84 8.76
N HIS A 74 -2.40 -1.83 8.62
CA HIS A 74 -2.73 -1.23 7.32
C HIS A 74 -1.66 -0.26 6.85
N TYR A 75 -1.36 -0.27 5.56
CA TYR A 75 -0.44 0.67 4.94
C TYR A 75 -0.90 1.01 3.52
N VAL A 76 -0.34 2.08 2.97
CA VAL A 76 -0.60 2.53 1.61
C VAL A 76 0.69 2.75 0.84
N TYR A 77 0.64 2.55 -0.47
CA TYR A 77 1.76 2.79 -1.37
C TYR A 77 1.26 3.29 -2.74
N PRO A 78 2.05 4.09 -3.47
CA PRO A 78 1.65 4.53 -4.81
C PRO A 78 1.52 3.33 -5.75
N ILE A 79 0.57 3.39 -6.69
CA ILE A 79 0.42 2.39 -7.75
C ILE A 79 0.43 3.04 -9.12
N ALA A 80 1.04 2.38 -10.10
CA ALA A 80 0.93 2.77 -11.51
C ALA A 80 -0.29 2.08 -12.13
N ALA A 81 -1.46 2.70 -11.94
CA ALA A 81 -2.71 2.22 -12.53
C ALA A 81 -3.52 3.39 -13.09
N THR A 82 -4.30 3.12 -14.14
CA THR A 82 -5.29 4.04 -14.70
C THR A 82 -6.73 3.58 -14.43
N ASN A 83 -6.94 2.27 -14.25
CA ASN A 83 -8.20 1.67 -13.87
C ASN A 83 -8.10 1.03 -12.46
N PRO A 84 -8.71 1.64 -11.42
CA PRO A 84 -8.72 1.13 -10.05
C PRO A 84 -9.29 -0.29 -9.90
N GLU A 85 -10.39 -0.58 -10.57
CA GLU A 85 -11.09 -1.87 -10.45
C GLU A 85 -10.31 -3.00 -11.11
N ALA A 86 -9.77 -2.75 -12.30
CA ALA A 86 -8.93 -3.72 -13.01
C ALA A 86 -7.64 -4.00 -12.22
N TRP A 87 -7.03 -2.96 -11.63
CA TRP A 87 -5.88 -3.16 -10.75
C TRP A 87 -6.26 -4.06 -9.57
N LEU A 88 -7.33 -3.72 -8.84
CA LEU A 88 -7.77 -4.48 -7.67
C LEU A 88 -8.13 -5.93 -8.00
N ALA A 89 -8.75 -6.18 -9.15
CA ALA A 89 -9.10 -7.53 -9.60
C ALA A 89 -7.86 -8.41 -9.88
N SER A 90 -6.74 -7.79 -10.27
CA SER A 90 -5.48 -8.49 -10.61
C SER A 90 -4.44 -8.48 -9.48
N ALA A 91 -4.62 -7.61 -8.48
CA ALA A 91 -3.69 -7.46 -7.37
C ALA A 91 -3.83 -8.63 -6.39
N GLU A 92 -2.71 -9.03 -5.80
CA GLU A 92 -2.64 -9.96 -4.68
C GLU A 92 -2.08 -9.24 -3.46
N PRO A 93 -2.48 -9.61 -2.22
CA PRO A 93 -1.88 -9.06 -1.01
C PRO A 93 -0.36 -9.23 -1.01
N LEU A 94 0.37 -8.19 -0.62
CA LEU A 94 1.82 -8.25 -0.58
C LEU A 94 2.29 -9.21 0.52
N VAL A 95 2.95 -10.28 0.08
CA VAL A 95 3.66 -11.19 0.97
C VAL A 95 5.05 -10.61 1.22
N LEU A 96 5.20 -9.89 2.33
CA LEU A 96 6.48 -9.31 2.71
C LEU A 96 7.32 -10.32 3.50
N PRO A 97 8.59 -10.58 3.12
CA PRO A 97 9.46 -11.48 3.85
C PRO A 97 9.69 -10.95 5.27
N HIS A 98 9.45 -11.81 6.27
CA HIS A 98 9.82 -11.55 7.66
C HIS A 98 11.33 -11.74 7.85
N ARG A 99 11.92 -11.01 8.81
CA ARG A 99 13.34 -11.10 9.19
C ARG A 99 13.84 -12.49 9.65
N ARG A 100 13.03 -13.55 9.60
CA ARG A 100 13.40 -14.91 10.00
C ARG A 100 13.54 -15.83 8.79
N ASP A 101 14.64 -15.65 8.07
CA ASP A 101 15.37 -16.75 7.43
C ASP A 101 16.87 -16.56 7.68
N LYS A 102 17.24 -16.65 8.96
CA LYS A 102 18.57 -17.11 9.35
C LYS A 102 18.39 -18.17 10.43
N SER A 103 18.03 -19.37 9.99
CA SER A 103 18.31 -20.60 10.73
C SER A 103 19.30 -21.41 9.92
N SER A 104 20.58 -21.11 10.09
CA SER A 104 21.73 -22.01 9.86
C SER A 104 22.92 -21.47 10.63
#